data_AF-A0A1N7PAM5-F1
#
_entry.id   AF-A0A1N7PAM5-F1
#
_cell.length_a   1.000
_cell.length_b   1.000
_cell.length_c   1.000
_cell.angle_alpha   90.00
_cell.angle_beta   90.00
_cell.angle_gamma   90.00
#
_symmetry.space_group_name_H-M   'P 1'
#
loop_
_entity.id
_entity.type
_entity.pdbx_description
1 polymer ?
#
loop_
_entity_poly.entity_id
_entity_poly.type
_entity_poly.pdbx_seq_one_letter_code
_entity_poly.pdbx_strand_id
1 'polypeptide(L)'
;MNWLALKRRLVKQADNVQQNLILLISGLGFCLLGLLLVTMAEYLFGQSLQQELVALAGIALIAIGGLLAIAGYLSLSLLRIFRVLVTDEKKKK
;
A
#
# COMPACT_ATOMS: atom_id res chain seq x y z
N MET A 1 31.25 18.47 -9.58
CA MET A 1 30.30 17.47 -9.06
C MET A 1 29.06 18.22 -8.58
N ASN A 2 28.01 18.28 -9.40
CA ASN A 2 26.97 19.30 -9.27
C ASN A 2 25.93 18.86 -8.23
N TRP A 3 26.05 19.37 -7.00
CA TRP A 3 25.17 19.13 -5.84
C TRP A 3 23.67 19.30 -6.17
N LEU A 4 23.34 20.21 -7.08
CA LEU A 4 21.99 20.46 -7.59
C LEU A 4 21.40 19.28 -8.40
N ALA A 5 22.24 18.46 -9.03
CA ALA A 5 21.80 17.27 -9.78
C ALA A 5 21.49 16.09 -8.85
N LEU A 6 22.28 15.92 -7.78
CA LEU A 6 22.01 14.95 -6.71
C LEU A 6 20.73 15.29 -5.96
N LYS A 7 20.55 16.56 -5.56
CA LYS A 7 19.31 17.02 -4.89
C LYS A 7 18.08 16.83 -5.78
N ARG A 8 18.18 17.11 -7.09
CA ARG A 8 17.08 16.86 -8.04
C ARG A 8 16.76 15.37 -8.19
N ARG A 9 17.75 14.49 -8.19
CA ARG A 9 17.51 13.04 -8.23
C ARG A 9 16.86 12.52 -6.95
N LEU A 10 17.29 13.00 -5.78
CA LEU A 10 16.71 12.65 -4.49
C LEU A 10 15.27 13.16 -4.35
N VAL A 11 14.98 14.38 -4.84
CA VAL A 11 13.60 14.91 -4.88
C VAL A 11 12.74 14.14 -5.87
N LYS A 12 13.26 13.75 -7.05
CA LYS A 12 12.54 12.91 -8.02
C LYS A 12 12.27 11.50 -7.49
N GLN A 13 13.13 10.99 -6.60
CA GLN A 13 12.98 9.71 -5.94
C GLN A 13 12.01 9.77 -4.75
N ALA A 14 11.96 10.90 -4.04
CA ALA A 14 10.88 11.19 -3.10
C ALA A 14 9.52 11.32 -3.82
N ASP A 15 9.50 11.80 -5.05
CA ASP A 15 8.27 12.02 -5.83
C ASP A 15 7.73 10.78 -6.56
N ASN A 16 8.21 9.57 -6.24
CA ASN A 16 7.59 8.32 -6.72
C ASN A 16 6.28 8.01 -5.98
N VAL A 17 5.42 9.03 -5.83
CA VAL A 17 4.01 8.93 -5.43
C VAL A 17 3.35 7.77 -6.18
N GLN A 18 3.65 7.61 -7.47
CA GLN A 18 3.14 6.53 -8.30
C GLN A 18 3.52 5.14 -7.77
N GLN A 19 4.77 4.93 -7.34
CA GLN A 19 5.22 3.63 -6.83
C GLN A 19 4.58 3.31 -5.47
N ASN A 20 4.45 4.31 -4.60
CA ASN A 20 3.78 4.17 -3.31
C ASN A 20 2.29 3.90 -3.46
N LEU A 21 1.66 4.53 -4.46
CA LEU A 21 0.27 4.33 -4.81
C LEU A 21 0.05 2.94 -5.46
N ILE A 22 1.01 2.46 -6.26
CA ILE A 22 1.00 1.08 -6.77
C ILE A 22 1.09 0.07 -5.61
N LEU A 23 1.95 0.30 -4.61
CA LEU A 23 2.05 -0.53 -3.40
C LEU A 23 0.75 -0.53 -2.58
N LEU A 24 0.12 0.64 -2.46
CA LEU A 24 -1.16 0.77 -1.78
C LEU A 24 -2.27 0.00 -2.52
N ILE A 25 -2.37 0.19 -3.84
CA ILE A 25 -3.37 -0.48 -4.68
C ILE A 25 -3.11 -1.99 -4.73
N SER A 26 -1.85 -2.43 -4.82
CA SER A 26 -1.53 -3.86 -4.82
C SER A 26 -1.90 -4.50 -3.48
N GLY A 27 -1.59 -3.84 -2.35
CA GLY A 27 -2.01 -4.29 -1.02
C GLY A 27 -3.54 -4.39 -0.89
N LEU A 28 -4.26 -3.37 -1.38
CA LEU A 28 -5.72 -3.39 -1.45
C LEU A 28 -6.23 -4.56 -2.31
N GLY A 29 -5.60 -4.81 -3.46
CA GLY A 29 -5.91 -5.93 -4.35
C GLY A 29 -5.73 -7.28 -3.66
N PHE A 30 -4.65 -7.47 -2.91
CA PHE A 30 -4.43 -8.67 -2.10
C PHE A 30 -5.48 -8.84 -1.01
N CYS A 31 -5.90 -7.75 -0.34
CA CYS A 31 -7.00 -7.81 0.61
C CYS A 31 -8.32 -8.24 -0.04
N LEU A 32 -8.67 -7.65 -1.18
CA LEU A 32 -9.90 -7.99 -1.89
C LEU A 32 -9.89 -9.44 -2.38
N LEU A 33 -8.75 -9.91 -2.90
CA LEU A 33 -8.58 -11.30 -3.30
C LEU A 33 -8.71 -12.24 -2.11
N GLY A 34 -8.06 -11.94 -0.98
CA GLY A 34 -8.18 -12.74 0.23
C GLY A 34 -9.61 -12.78 0.77
N LEU A 35 -10.34 -11.66 0.72
CA LEU A 35 -11.74 -11.58 1.13
C LEU A 35 -12.66 -12.38 0.20
N LEU A 36 -12.43 -12.31 -1.12
CA LEU A 36 -13.07 -13.18 -2.10
C LEU A 36 -12.83 -14.66 -1.77
N LEU A 37 -11.60 -15.02 -1.43
CA LEU A 37 -11.21 -16.39 -1.11
C LEU A 37 -11.94 -16.89 0.16
N VAL A 38 -12.03 -16.07 1.21
CA VAL A 38 -12.81 -16.37 2.42
C VAL A 38 -14.29 -16.54 2.07
N THR A 39 -14.88 -15.61 1.31
CA THR A 39 -16.30 -15.74 0.93
C THR A 39 -16.55 -16.98 0.07
N MET A 40 -15.66 -17.30 -0.87
CA MET A 40 -15.77 -18.51 -1.68
C MET A 40 -15.64 -19.76 -0.82
N ALA A 41 -14.77 -19.75 0.20
CA ALA A 41 -14.68 -20.85 1.16
C ALA A 41 -16.04 -21.11 1.81
N GLU A 42 -16.67 -20.07 2.36
CA GLU A 42 -17.95 -20.18 3.07
C GLU A 42 -19.14 -20.58 2.19
N TYR A 43 -19.16 -20.13 0.93
CA TYR A 43 -20.32 -20.35 0.04
C TYR A 43 -20.18 -21.57 -0.88
N LEU A 44 -18.97 -21.97 -1.27
CA LEU A 44 -18.76 -23.09 -2.20
C LEU A 44 -18.45 -24.39 -1.47
N PHE A 45 -17.85 -24.31 -0.28
CA PHE A 45 -17.54 -25.50 0.51
C PHE A 45 -18.57 -25.61 1.63
N GLY A 46 -19.18 -26.79 1.77
CA GLY A 46 -19.94 -27.11 2.99
C GLY A 46 -18.99 -27.25 4.17
N GLN A 47 -19.53 -27.31 5.39
CA GLN A 47 -18.77 -27.48 6.64
C GLN A 47 -17.78 -28.65 6.53
N SER A 48 -16.53 -28.31 6.26
CA SER A 48 -15.48 -29.26 5.93
C SER A 48 -14.10 -28.68 6.25
N LEU A 49 -13.14 -29.57 6.46
CA LEU A 49 -11.76 -29.18 6.75
C LEU A 49 -11.13 -28.37 5.59
N GLN A 50 -11.59 -28.61 4.36
CA GLN A 50 -11.16 -27.83 3.19
C GLN A 50 -11.62 -26.38 3.25
N GLN A 51 -12.86 -26.13 3.68
CA GLN A 51 -13.38 -24.76 3.89
C GLN A 51 -12.47 -23.98 4.84
N GLU A 52 -12.14 -24.57 5.98
CA GLU A 52 -11.30 -23.91 7.00
C GLU A 52 -9.90 -23.58 6.46
N LEU A 53 -9.27 -24.51 5.73
CA LEU A 53 -7.94 -24.29 5.15
C LEU A 53 -7.95 -23.18 4.07
N VAL A 54 -8.99 -23.16 3.24
CA VAL A 54 -9.17 -22.17 2.18
C VAL A 54 -9.46 -20.79 2.81
N ALA A 55 -10.33 -20.72 3.81
CA ALA A 55 -10.59 -19.49 4.56
C ALA A 55 -9.32 -18.98 5.26
N LEU A 56 -8.53 -19.86 5.87
CA LEU A 56 -7.25 -19.50 6.51
C LEU A 56 -6.25 -18.89 5.51
N ALA A 57 -6.15 -19.48 4.32
CA ALA A 57 -5.32 -18.94 3.24
C ALA A 57 -5.81 -17.55 2.78
N GLY A 58 -7.12 -17.36 2.70
CA GLY A 58 -7.73 -16.06 2.43
C GLY A 58 -7.38 -15.01 3.49
N ILE A 59 -7.45 -15.37 4.78
CA ILE A 59 -7.06 -14.48 5.89
C ILE A 59 -5.57 -14.14 5.82
N ALA A 60 -4.70 -15.09 5.52
CA ALA A 60 -3.27 -14.83 5.34
C ALA A 60 -3.01 -13.81 4.22
N LEU A 61 -3.71 -13.93 3.09
CA LEU A 61 -3.65 -12.95 2.00
C LEU A 61 -4.13 -11.56 2.42
N ILE A 62 -5.21 -11.48 3.20
CA ILE A 62 -5.70 -10.20 3.74
C ILE A 62 -4.63 -9.56 4.64
N ALA A 63 -3.99 -10.34 5.51
CA ALA A 63 -2.95 -9.82 6.39
C ALA A 63 -1.76 -9.26 5.60
N ILE A 64 -1.28 -9.99 4.60
CA ILE A 64 -0.17 -9.56 3.73
C ILE A 64 -0.56 -8.31 2.93
N GLY A 65 -1.76 -8.31 2.34
CA GLY A 65 -2.30 -7.17 1.61
C GLY A 65 -2.44 -5.92 2.48
N GLY A 66 -2.90 -6.09 3.72
CA GLY A 66 -3.01 -5.02 4.70
C GLY A 66 -1.68 -4.39 5.04
N LEU A 67 -0.64 -5.21 5.26
CA LEU A 67 0.72 -4.72 5.52
C LEU A 67 1.28 -3.92 4.33
N LEU A 68 1.08 -4.41 3.10
CA LEU A 68 1.46 -3.71 1.87
C LEU A 68 0.71 -2.38 1.72
N ALA A 69 -0.61 -2.38 2.00
CA ALA A 69 -1.44 -1.19 1.91
C ALA A 69 -1.03 -0.12 2.94
N ILE A 70 -0.74 -0.53 4.19
CA ILE A 70 -0.24 0.36 5.23
C ILE A 70 1.12 0.94 4.83
N ALA A 71 2.04 0.12 4.32
CA ALA A 71 3.34 0.59 3.84
C ALA A 71 3.21 1.60 2.70
N GLY A 72 2.31 1.34 1.73
CA GLY A 72 2.00 2.28 0.65
C GLY A 72 1.36 3.58 1.15
N TYR A 73 0.43 3.49 2.11
CA TYR A 73 -0.24 4.65 2.70
C TYR A 73 0.68 5.54 3.52
N LEU A 74 1.55 4.93 4.35
CA LEU A 74 2.56 5.65 5.12
C LEU A 74 3.47 6.45 4.18
N SER A 75 3.87 5.83 3.08
CA SER A 75 4.72 6.45 2.07
C SER A 75 4.00 7.60 1.34
N LEU A 76 2.68 7.51 1.15
CA LEU A 76 1.87 8.59 0.56
C LEU A 76 1.63 9.75 1.56
N SER A 77 1.36 9.42 2.83
CA SER A 77 1.05 10.37 3.89
C SER A 77 2.25 11.22 4.27
N LEU A 78 3.44 10.61 4.34
CA LEU A 78 4.70 11.33 4.56
C LEU A 78 4.96 12.36 3.46
N LEU A 79 4.69 12.01 2.20
CA LEU A 79 4.83 12.94 1.07
C LEU A 79 3.86 14.12 1.15
N ARG A 80 2.63 13.88 1.62
CA ARG A 80 1.63 14.94 1.80
C ARG A 80 2.06 15.92 2.90
N ILE A 81 2.56 15.41 4.02
CA ILE A 81 3.07 16.24 5.13
C ILE A 81 4.29 17.06 4.68
N PHE A 82 5.25 16.43 3.97
CA PHE A 82 6.40 17.14 3.41
C PHE A 82 6.00 18.25 2.44
N ARG A 83 5.02 17.99 1.56
CA ARG A 83 4.53 18.98 0.61
C ARG A 83 3.91 20.17 1.33
N VAL A 84 3.08 19.93 2.35
CA VAL A 84 2.47 21.02 3.15
C VAL A 84 3.54 21.87 3.83
N LEU A 85 4.51 21.24 4.51
CA LEU A 85 5.62 21.97 5.16
C LEU A 85 6.45 22.82 4.18
N VAL A 86 6.78 22.28 3.01
CA VAL A 86 7.59 22.99 2.00
C VAL A 86 6.80 24.12 1.32
N THR A 87 5.50 23.93 1.08
CA THR A 87 4.64 24.96 0.48
C THR A 87 4.40 26.13 1.44
N ASP A 88 4.30 25.89 2.75
CA ASP A 88 4.15 26.97 3.73
C ASP A 88 5.44 27.79 3.94
N GLU A 89 6.62 27.18 3.83
CA GLU A 89 7.90 27.92 3.85
C GLU A 89 8.02 28.92 2.69
N LYS A 90 7.51 28.57 1.49
CA LYS A 90 7.55 29.47 0.34
C LYS A 90 6.58 30.65 0.44
N LYS A 91 5.56 30.59 1.29
CA LYS A 91 4.57 31.66 1.45
C LYS A 91 5.03 32.76 2.41
N LYS A 92 6.17 32.56 3.09
CA LYS A 92 6.77 33.49 4.05
C LYS A 92 8.00 34.24 3.52
N LYS A 93 8.41 34.05 2.26
CA LYS A 93 9.48 34.83 1.62
C LYS A 93 8.94 35.76 0.55
#